data_AF-A0A3S0PLX5-F1
#
_entry.id   AF-A0A3S0PLX5-F1
#
_cell.length_a   1.000
_cell.length_b   1.000
_cell.length_c   1.000
_cell.angle_alpha   90.00
_cell.angle_beta   90.00
_cell.angle_gamma   90.00
#
_symmetry.space_group_name_H-M   'P 1'
#
loop_
_entity.id
_entity.type
_entity.pdbx_description
1 polymer ?
#
loop_
_entity_poly.entity_id
_entity_poly.type
_entity_poly.pdbx_seq_one_letter_code
_entity_poly.pdbx_strand_id
1 'polypeptide(L)'
;MKSVIAVIALATTLAGCADHIAESRGTHIEVVPTTYQFELNTVETKTVSARVDQFVAKYPQLAHNAKWVISTKGKHGEVLYSSAKQQLESLGISTSRIEHQVQSHNARFEFRLSATINQTKLEVCHQEQVGRYGYGSLGCTTDVNRWQSMVNPHNAM
;
A
#
# COMPACT_ATOMS: atom_id res chain seq x y z
N MET A 1 3.33 -32.40 -57.24
CA MET A 1 2.31 -32.05 -56.22
C MET A 1 2.43 -32.87 -54.94
N LYS A 2 2.47 -34.21 -55.00
CA LYS A 2 2.62 -35.07 -53.80
C LYS A 2 3.87 -34.75 -52.94
N SER A 3 5.03 -34.50 -53.57
CA SER A 3 6.26 -34.16 -52.86
C SER A 3 6.24 -32.78 -52.19
N VAL A 4 5.49 -31.83 -52.75
CA VAL A 4 5.35 -30.47 -52.18
C VAL A 4 4.48 -30.51 -50.92
N ILE A 5 3.41 -31.31 -50.93
CA ILE A 5 2.55 -31.53 -49.76
C ILE A 5 3.33 -32.20 -48.63
N ALA A 6 4.20 -33.17 -48.95
CA ALA A 6 5.03 -33.83 -47.95
C ALA A 6 6.03 -32.86 -47.28
N VAL A 7 6.62 -31.94 -48.04
CA VAL A 7 7.54 -30.93 -47.50
C VAL A 7 6.82 -29.92 -46.60
N ILE A 8 5.61 -29.51 -46.98
CA ILE A 8 4.79 -28.60 -46.17
C ILE A 8 4.35 -29.27 -44.86
N ALA A 9 3.91 -30.54 -44.93
CA ALA A 9 3.53 -31.30 -43.75
C ALA A 9 4.72 -31.54 -42.79
N LEU A 10 5.92 -31.72 -43.33
CA LEU A 10 7.12 -31.85 -42.51
C LEU A 10 7.46 -30.50 -41.84
N ALA A 11 7.41 -29.39 -42.59
CA ALA A 11 7.70 -28.07 -42.06
C ALA A 11 6.73 -27.63 -40.93
N THR A 12 5.45 -28.00 -41.00
CA THR A 12 4.49 -27.69 -39.93
C THR A 12 4.72 -28.50 -38.66
N THR A 13 5.22 -29.73 -38.77
CA THR A 13 5.58 -30.54 -37.58
C THR A 13 6.82 -30.02 -36.86
N LEU A 14 7.76 -29.37 -37.56
CA LEU A 14 8.95 -28.78 -36.94
C LEU A 14 8.69 -27.41 -36.27
N ALA A 15 7.58 -26.73 -36.59
CA ALA A 15 7.22 -25.45 -35.98
C ALA A 15 6.47 -25.58 -34.63
N GLY A 16 6.21 -26.82 -34.17
CA GLY A 16 5.26 -27.10 -33.08
C GLY A 16 5.79 -27.07 -31.65
N CYS A 17 7.09 -26.88 -31.41
CA CYS A 17 7.67 -26.91 -30.06
C CYS A 17 8.51 -25.66 -29.76
N ALA A 18 7.91 -24.48 -29.84
CA ALA A 18 8.43 -23.34 -29.10
C ALA A 18 7.82 -23.40 -27.70
N ASP A 19 8.52 -24.04 -26.75
CA ASP A 19 8.13 -24.01 -25.34
C ASP A 19 8.06 -22.55 -24.91
N HIS A 20 6.86 -22.13 -24.49
CA HIS A 20 6.62 -20.76 -24.05
C HIS A 20 7.21 -20.62 -22.64
N ILE A 21 8.49 -20.26 -22.56
CA ILE A 21 9.14 -19.97 -21.29
C ILE A 21 8.51 -18.68 -20.75
N ALA A 22 7.74 -18.79 -19.67
CA ALA A 22 7.29 -17.61 -18.94
C ALA A 22 8.52 -16.91 -18.35
N GLU A 23 8.79 -15.68 -18.79
CA GLU A 23 9.89 -14.89 -18.24
C GLU A 23 9.66 -14.61 -16.76
N SER A 24 10.71 -14.71 -15.95
CA SER A 24 10.67 -14.35 -14.54
C SER A 24 10.35 -12.86 -14.40
N ARG A 25 9.28 -12.51 -13.69
CA ARG A 25 8.93 -11.12 -13.40
C ARG A 25 9.51 -10.70 -12.05
N GLY A 26 9.93 -9.44 -11.96
CA GLY A 26 10.38 -8.85 -10.70
C GLY A 26 9.25 -8.83 -9.66
N THR A 27 9.63 -8.80 -8.38
CA THR A 27 8.68 -8.72 -7.25
C THR A 27 7.76 -7.51 -7.40
N HIS A 28 6.45 -7.75 -7.46
CA HIS A 28 5.48 -6.67 -7.39
C HIS A 28 5.25 -6.29 -5.93
N ILE A 29 5.58 -5.05 -5.57
CA ILE A 29 5.34 -4.49 -4.24
C ILE A 29 4.07 -3.64 -4.34
N GLU A 30 2.98 -4.13 -3.76
CA GLU A 30 1.73 -3.38 -3.69
C GLU A 30 1.75 -2.49 -2.43
N VAL A 31 1.49 -1.19 -2.60
CA VAL A 31 1.39 -0.24 -1.48
C VAL A 31 -0.07 0.17 -1.34
N VAL A 32 -0.71 -0.24 -0.24
CA VAL A 32 -2.13 -0.01 0.00
C VAL A 32 -2.31 0.96 1.18
N PRO A 33 -3.02 2.10 0.99
CA PRO A 33 -3.32 3.01 2.07
C PRO A 33 -4.38 2.40 3.00
N THR A 34 -4.08 2.33 4.30
CA THR A 34 -5.01 1.88 5.34
C THR A 34 -5.37 3.06 6.23
N THR A 35 -6.66 3.37 6.31
CA THR A 35 -7.18 4.49 7.11
C THR A 35 -7.88 3.97 8.36
N TYR A 36 -7.39 4.40 9.52
CA TYR A 36 -8.03 4.21 10.81
C TYR A 36 -8.76 5.49 11.17
N GLN A 37 -10.00 5.39 11.65
CA GLN A 37 -10.76 6.58 12.00
C GLN A 37 -11.74 6.34 13.14
N PHE A 38 -12.11 7.43 13.80
CA PHE A 38 -13.27 7.47 14.68
C PHE A 38 -14.00 8.80 14.50
N GLU A 39 -15.28 8.79 14.87
CA GLU A 39 -16.18 9.93 14.74
C GLU A 39 -16.87 10.18 16.08
N LEU A 40 -17.07 11.44 16.41
CA LEU A 40 -17.76 11.87 17.62
C LEU A 40 -18.80 12.93 17.30
N ASN A 41 -19.93 12.83 17.99
CA ASN A 41 -20.94 13.87 18.01
C ASN A 41 -20.89 14.57 19.37
N THR A 42 -19.89 15.45 19.55
CA THR A 42 -19.70 16.21 20.79
C THR A 42 -19.07 17.56 20.47
N VAL A 43 -19.35 18.54 21.33
CA VAL A 43 -18.70 19.86 21.34
C VAL A 43 -17.70 20.00 22.51
N GLU A 44 -17.55 18.95 23.32
CA GLU A 44 -16.68 18.95 24.49
C GLU A 44 -15.24 18.56 24.15
N THR A 45 -14.30 19.47 24.40
CA THR A 45 -12.87 19.26 24.16
C THR A 45 -12.29 18.12 25.00
N LYS A 46 -12.68 18.00 26.27
CA LYS A 46 -12.22 16.92 27.16
C LYS A 46 -12.53 15.54 26.61
N THR A 47 -13.74 15.37 26.08
CA THR A 47 -14.20 14.12 25.47
C THR A 47 -13.41 13.80 24.21
N VAL A 48 -13.11 14.82 23.38
CA VAL A 48 -12.24 14.65 22.20
C VAL A 48 -10.82 14.25 22.61
N SER A 49 -10.17 14.98 23.51
CA SER A 49 -8.80 14.68 23.96
C SER A 49 -8.69 13.28 24.55
N ALA A 50 -9.60 12.88 25.44
CA ALA A 50 -9.61 11.53 26.01
C ALA A 50 -9.77 10.45 24.95
N ARG A 51 -10.55 10.72 23.89
CA ARG A 51 -10.72 9.76 22.78
C ARG A 51 -9.50 9.70 21.87
N VAL A 52 -8.83 10.83 21.63
CA VAL A 52 -7.55 10.88 20.93
C VAL A 52 -6.52 10.03 21.65
N ASP A 53 -6.39 10.18 22.97
CA ASP A 53 -5.46 9.37 23.79
C ASP A 53 -5.74 7.88 23.66
N GLN A 54 -7.01 7.49 23.82
CA GLN A 54 -7.41 6.09 23.66
C GLN A 54 -7.12 5.56 22.26
N PHE A 55 -7.31 6.39 21.22
CA PHE A 55 -7.08 5.99 19.84
C PHE A 55 -5.59 5.78 19.54
N VAL A 56 -4.74 6.70 19.98
CA VAL A 56 -3.28 6.60 19.81
C VAL A 56 -2.72 5.43 20.65
N ALA A 57 -3.20 5.26 21.88
CA ALA A 57 -2.80 4.13 22.73
C ALA A 57 -3.20 2.77 22.14
N LYS A 58 -4.34 2.71 21.45
CA LYS A 58 -4.80 1.49 20.76
C LYS A 58 -3.96 1.16 19.52
N TYR A 59 -3.42 2.16 18.83
CA TYR A 59 -2.68 2.01 17.59
C TYR A 59 -1.35 2.77 17.61
N PRO A 60 -0.38 2.36 18.46
CA PRO A 60 0.87 3.08 18.67
C PRO A 60 1.70 3.23 17.38
N GLN A 61 1.57 2.29 16.44
CA GLN A 61 2.25 2.32 15.14
C GLN A 61 1.88 3.54 14.26
N LEU A 62 0.74 4.19 14.53
CA LEU A 62 0.27 5.34 13.75
C LEU A 62 0.98 6.64 14.13
N ALA A 63 1.54 6.74 15.34
CA ALA A 63 2.12 7.99 15.86
C ALA A 63 3.24 8.55 14.96
N HIS A 64 4.08 7.66 14.41
CA HIS A 64 5.26 8.06 13.66
C HIS A 64 5.06 8.09 12.14
N ASN A 65 4.16 7.27 11.61
CA ASN A 65 4.12 6.99 10.16
C ASN A 65 2.80 7.36 9.49
N ALA A 66 1.76 7.70 10.26
CA ALA A 66 0.47 8.05 9.69
C ALA A 66 0.40 9.54 9.31
N LYS A 67 -0.33 9.82 8.24
CA LYS A 67 -0.88 11.13 7.93
C LYS A 67 -2.19 11.29 8.72
N TRP A 68 -2.29 12.36 9.50
CA TRP A 68 -3.43 12.64 10.36
C TRP A 68 -4.31 13.72 9.74
N VAL A 69 -5.61 13.50 9.77
CA VAL A 69 -6.60 14.49 9.33
C VAL A 69 -7.63 14.64 10.43
N ILE A 70 -7.79 15.86 10.90
CA ILE A 70 -8.84 16.26 11.84
C ILE A 70 -9.92 16.95 11.02
N SER A 71 -11.09 16.33 10.93
CA SER A 71 -12.25 16.95 10.32
C SER A 71 -13.22 17.45 11.39
N THR A 72 -13.67 18.68 11.26
CA THR A 72 -14.58 19.31 12.23
C THR A 72 -15.72 20.03 11.54
N LYS A 73 -16.82 20.21 12.25
CA LYS A 73 -18.01 20.89 11.75
C LYS A 73 -18.43 22.02 12.68
N GLY A 74 -19.11 23.01 12.11
CA GLY A 74 -19.84 24.02 12.86
C GLY A 74 -18.94 25.02 13.58
N LYS A 75 -19.57 25.88 14.40
CA LYS A 75 -18.90 27.01 15.06
C LYS A 75 -17.87 26.59 16.11
N HIS A 76 -18.04 25.40 16.71
CA HIS A 76 -17.11 24.86 17.71
C HIS A 76 -15.95 24.09 17.08
N GLY A 77 -15.94 23.89 15.76
CA GLY A 77 -14.97 23.05 15.07
C GLY A 77 -13.52 23.50 15.28
N GLU A 78 -13.26 24.80 15.31
CA GLU A 78 -11.91 25.33 15.54
C GLU A 78 -11.37 24.99 16.94
N VAL A 79 -12.24 25.04 17.95
CA VAL A 79 -11.88 24.70 19.33
C VAL A 79 -11.60 23.20 19.46
N LEU A 80 -12.42 22.36 18.82
CA LEU A 80 -12.22 20.92 18.78
C LEU A 80 -10.93 20.55 18.03
N TYR A 81 -10.66 21.21 16.91
CA TYR A 81 -9.43 21.03 16.14
C TYR A 81 -8.20 21.39 16.98
N SER A 82 -8.18 22.57 17.58
CA SER A 82 -7.06 23.03 18.41
C SER A 82 -6.80 22.08 19.58
N SER A 83 -7.85 21.64 20.28
CA SER A 83 -7.74 20.66 21.37
C SER A 83 -7.19 19.32 20.91
N ALA A 84 -7.69 18.78 19.79
CA ALA A 84 -7.22 17.52 19.24
C ALA A 84 -5.78 17.61 18.74
N LYS A 85 -5.42 18.71 18.06
CA LYS A 85 -4.07 18.97 17.57
C LYS A 85 -3.07 19.03 18.74
N GLN A 86 -3.38 19.81 19.78
CA GLN A 86 -2.53 19.90 20.96
C GLN A 86 -2.35 18.54 21.66
N GLN A 87 -3.41 17.71 21.68
CA GLN A 87 -3.31 16.35 22.22
C GLN A 87 -2.43 15.45 21.35
N LEU A 88 -2.53 15.52 20.02
CA LEU A 88 -1.66 14.74 19.14
C LEU A 88 -0.20 15.19 19.27
N GLU A 89 0.05 16.49 19.40
CA GLU A 89 1.39 17.06 19.63
C GLU A 89 1.99 16.59 20.96
N SER A 90 1.20 16.57 22.05
CA SER A 90 1.66 16.08 23.35
C SER A 90 2.02 14.60 23.34
N LEU A 91 1.41 13.83 22.43
CA LEU A 91 1.70 12.42 22.16
C LEU A 91 2.88 12.23 21.18
N GLY A 92 3.58 13.30 20.79
CA GLY A 92 4.79 13.26 19.95
C GLY A 92 4.51 13.23 18.44
N ILE A 93 3.30 13.56 18.00
CA ILE A 93 2.94 13.59 16.58
C ILE A 93 3.29 14.96 15.99
N SER A 94 4.13 14.96 14.94
CA SER A 94 4.54 16.19 14.25
C SER A 94 3.35 16.92 13.62
N THR A 95 3.30 18.24 13.81
CA THR A 95 2.28 19.15 13.25
C THR A 95 2.24 19.14 11.73
N SER A 96 3.39 18.92 11.09
CA SER A 96 3.49 18.82 9.62
C SER A 96 2.71 17.64 9.03
N ARG A 97 2.29 16.69 9.87
CA ARG A 97 1.50 15.51 9.47
C ARG A 97 0.03 15.63 9.84
N ILE A 98 -0.39 16.75 10.43
CA ILE A 98 -1.76 17.00 10.86
C ILE A 98 -2.41 18.00 9.91
N GLU A 99 -3.45 17.57 9.21
CA GLU A 99 -4.27 18.43 8.36
C GLU A 99 -5.62 18.72 9.02
N HIS A 100 -6.12 19.93 8.82
CA HIS A 100 -7.46 20.33 9.24
C HIS A 100 -8.40 20.34 8.04
N GLN A 101 -9.59 19.76 8.21
CA GLN A 101 -10.64 19.81 7.20
C GLN A 101 -11.94 20.29 7.84
N VAL A 102 -12.53 21.34 7.27
CA VAL A 102 -13.86 21.79 7.68
C VAL A 102 -14.90 21.01 6.89
N GLN A 103 -15.75 20.27 7.60
CA GLN A 103 -16.82 19.49 6.98
C GLN A 103 -18.00 20.37 6.61
N SER A 104 -18.76 19.92 5.61
CA SER A 104 -20.03 20.55 5.23
C SER A 104 -21.00 20.58 6.41
N HIS A 105 -21.89 21.58 6.41
CA HIS A 105 -22.94 21.75 7.41
C HIS A 105 -23.90 20.54 7.50
N ASN A 106 -23.95 19.71 6.45
CA ASN A 106 -24.77 18.49 6.40
C ASN A 106 -24.06 17.24 6.97
N ALA A 107 -22.81 17.36 7.44
CA ALA A 107 -22.12 16.22 8.01
C ALA A 107 -22.78 15.78 9.33
N ARG A 108 -22.85 14.46 9.53
CA ARG A 108 -23.53 13.82 10.66
C ARG A 108 -22.82 14.01 11.99
N PHE A 109 -21.50 14.15 11.96
CA PHE A 109 -20.65 14.20 13.14
C PHE A 109 -19.98 15.57 13.26
N GLU A 110 -19.77 16.02 14.49
CA GLU A 110 -19.12 17.30 14.77
C GLU A 110 -17.60 17.19 14.69
N PHE A 111 -17.06 15.98 14.90
CA PHE A 111 -15.63 15.68 14.87
C PHE A 111 -15.35 14.31 14.23
N ARG A 112 -14.29 14.24 13.43
CA ARG A 112 -13.69 13.01 12.93
C ARG A 112 -12.18 13.12 13.00
N LEU A 113 -11.52 12.09 13.51
CA LEU A 113 -10.08 11.92 13.38
C LEU A 113 -9.81 10.72 12.49
N SER A 114 -8.95 10.90 11.48
CA SER A 114 -8.47 9.83 10.63
C SER A 114 -6.94 9.82 10.55
N ALA A 115 -6.37 8.62 10.55
CA ALA A 115 -4.95 8.36 10.43
C ALA A 115 -4.74 7.36 9.29
N THR A 116 -4.04 7.78 8.24
CA THR A 116 -3.76 6.94 7.07
C THR A 116 -2.29 6.56 7.03
N ILE A 117 -2.02 5.27 6.95
CA ILE A 117 -0.67 4.70 6.79
C ILE A 117 -0.62 3.87 5.51
N ASN A 118 0.49 3.94 4.78
CA ASN A 118 0.73 3.08 3.63
C ASN A 118 1.29 1.75 4.11
N GLN A 119 0.57 0.66 3.83
CA GLN A 119 1.01 -0.69 4.14
C GLN A 119 1.53 -1.37 2.88
N THR A 120 2.68 -2.03 3.00
CA THR A 120 3.25 -2.81 1.91
C THR A 120 2.72 -4.23 1.97
N LYS A 121 2.11 -4.68 0.89
CA LYS A 121 1.72 -6.06 0.68
C LYS A 121 2.67 -6.67 -0.35
N LEU A 122 3.39 -7.69 0.09
CA LEU A 122 4.27 -8.47 -0.77
C LEU A 122 3.49 -9.65 -1.34
N GLU A 123 3.67 -9.92 -2.63
CA GLU A 123 3.19 -11.15 -3.24
C GLU A 123 3.93 -12.35 -2.63
N VAL A 124 3.19 -13.40 -2.24
CA VAL A 124 3.79 -14.66 -1.77
C VAL A 124 4.20 -15.46 -3.00
N CYS A 125 5.48 -15.35 -3.34
CA CYS A 125 6.08 -16.03 -4.47
C CYS A 125 6.27 -17.53 -4.18
N HIS A 126 5.69 -18.38 -5.04
CA HIS A 126 5.82 -19.83 -4.95
C HIS A 126 7.09 -20.28 -5.67
N GLN A 127 7.86 -21.19 -5.05
CA GLN A 127 9.04 -21.77 -5.69
C GLN A 127 8.66 -22.65 -6.89
N GLU A 128 9.52 -22.67 -7.91
CA GLU A 128 9.35 -23.54 -9.07
C GLU A 128 9.38 -25.02 -8.64
N GLN A 129 8.45 -25.80 -9.18
CA GLN A 129 8.40 -27.25 -9.01
C GLN A 129 8.87 -27.93 -10.28
N VAL A 130 9.71 -28.96 -10.14
CA VAL A 130 10.24 -29.76 -11.25
C VAL A 130 9.07 -30.27 -12.10
N GLY A 131 9.06 -29.94 -13.40
CA GLY A 131 8.01 -30.33 -14.35
C GLY A 131 6.90 -29.31 -14.58
N ARG A 132 6.94 -28.13 -13.94
CA ARG A 132 6.00 -27.02 -14.17
C ARG A 132 6.68 -25.72 -14.67
N TYR A 133 7.87 -25.83 -15.24
CA TYR A 133 8.57 -24.69 -15.84
C TYR A 133 7.69 -24.02 -16.91
N GLY A 134 7.51 -22.71 -16.82
CA GLY A 134 6.67 -21.92 -17.74
C GLY A 134 5.16 -21.88 -17.43
N TYR A 135 4.66 -22.60 -16.42
CA TYR A 135 3.24 -22.61 -16.05
C TYR A 135 2.96 -21.80 -14.77
N GLY A 136 2.44 -20.58 -14.92
CA GLY A 136 1.99 -19.71 -13.82
C GLY A 136 2.82 -18.44 -13.63
N SER A 137 2.45 -17.57 -12.68
CA SER A 137 3.32 -16.46 -12.27
C SER A 137 4.50 -17.02 -11.49
N LEU A 138 5.63 -17.20 -12.18
CA LEU A 138 6.89 -17.60 -11.56
C LEU A 138 7.37 -16.42 -10.71
N GLY A 139 7.33 -16.59 -9.39
CA GLY A 139 7.49 -15.52 -8.42
C GLY A 139 8.92 -14.95 -8.33
N CYS A 140 8.98 -13.67 -7.95
CA CYS A 140 10.06 -12.92 -7.29
C CYS A 140 11.49 -13.44 -7.46
N THR A 141 12.11 -13.26 -8.63
CA THR A 141 13.56 -13.46 -8.74
C THR A 141 14.29 -12.21 -8.24
N THR A 142 15.13 -12.36 -7.21
CA THR A 142 16.14 -11.34 -6.86
C THR A 142 17.30 -11.32 -7.87
N ASP A 143 17.32 -12.27 -8.80
CA ASP A 143 18.44 -12.52 -9.70
C ASP A 143 18.62 -11.45 -10.79
N VAL A 144 17.60 -10.64 -11.09
CA VAL A 144 17.78 -9.51 -12.03
C VAL A 144 18.84 -8.52 -11.51
N ASN A 145 18.93 -8.35 -10.18
CA ASN A 145 19.98 -7.54 -9.55
C ASN A 145 21.35 -8.23 -9.62
N ARG A 146 21.38 -9.58 -9.58
CA ARG A 146 22.63 -10.34 -9.61
C ARG A 146 23.33 -10.25 -10.97
N TRP A 147 22.58 -10.28 -12.07
CA TRP A 147 23.14 -10.10 -13.41
C TRP A 147 23.59 -8.64 -13.65
N GLN A 148 22.86 -7.64 -13.15
CA GLN A 148 23.28 -6.23 -13.23
C GLN A 148 24.55 -5.96 -12.38
N SER A 149 24.69 -6.62 -11.24
CA SER A 149 25.87 -6.54 -10.36
C SER A 149 27.12 -7.17 -10.97
N MET A 150 26.97 -8.18 -11.82
CA MET A 150 28.10 -8.82 -12.53
C MET A 150 28.66 -7.96 -13.66
N VAL A 151 27.88 -7.01 -14.18
CA VAL A 151 28.30 -6.14 -15.30
C VAL A 151 28.72 -4.76 -14.79
N ASN A 152 28.12 -4.26 -13.69
CA ASN A 152 28.54 -3.03 -13.02
C ASN A 152 28.30 -3.09 -11.49
N PRO A 153 29.31 -3.44 -10.69
CA PRO A 153 29.15 -3.68 -9.25
C PRO A 153 28.77 -2.44 -8.43
N HIS A 154 28.90 -1.23 -8.98
CA HIS A 154 28.48 0.01 -8.33
C HIS A 154 26.96 0.24 -8.35
N ASN A 155 26.19 -0.55 -9.11
CA ASN A 155 24.73 -0.43 -9.18
C ASN A 155 23.98 -1.30 -8.14
N ALA A 156 24.71 -2.00 -7.27
CA ALA A 156 24.14 -2.88 -6.24
C ALA A 156 23.98 -2.22 -4.86
N MET A 157 24.13 -0.89 -4.77
CA MET A 157 23.93 -0.09 -3.55
C MET A 157 22.69 0.78 -3.63
#